data_AF-H3GX60-F1
#
_entry.id   AF-H3GX60-F1
#
_cell.length_a   1.000
_cell.length_b   1.000
_cell.length_c   1.000
_cell.angle_alpha   90.00
_cell.angle_beta   90.00
_cell.angle_gamma   90.00
#
_symmetry.space_group_name_H-M   'P 1'
#
loop_
_entity.id
_entity.type
_entity.pdbx_description
1 polymer ?
#
loop_
_entity_poly.entity_id
_entity_poly.type
_entity_poly.pdbx_seq_one_letter_code
_entity_poly.pdbx_strand_id
1 'polypeptide(L)'
;MELAPWSPLTAGGLQPLDNQSMSEDEEELLLLLHTMSSQTVDSDEDGSLKDSLMSPQQWSRPNAATSSSSEDTAKETQVARRPAMPGTIKRRKVEMGKLRREEHKLRARLAQLKAVAEEQERMADADLSCAEQEAAMVQRSKAEHEAKRRQLSVRKNNGLRAALERQVGITKSLRRFLQRRMRQQVRSPYVMTTLGWKV
;
A
#
# COMPACT_ATOMS: atom_id res chain seq x y z
N MET A 1 9.67 77.46 36.10
CA MET A 1 9.89 76.03 36.41
C MET A 1 8.96 75.26 35.49
N GLU A 2 9.36 74.36 34.60
CA GLU A 2 10.64 73.82 34.17
C GLU A 2 10.46 73.38 32.71
N LEU A 3 11.58 73.36 31.99
CA LEU A 3 11.70 72.96 30.59
C LEU A 3 11.85 71.44 30.45
N ALA A 4 11.45 70.96 29.26
CA ALA A 4 12.02 69.82 28.51
C ALA A 4 11.59 68.39 28.91
N PRO A 5 11.90 67.34 28.11
CA PRO A 5 11.88 67.24 26.64
C PRO A 5 11.28 65.90 26.11
N TRP A 6 10.99 65.89 24.80
CA TRP A 6 11.12 64.80 23.82
C TRP A 6 11.52 63.39 24.30
N SER A 7 10.77 62.37 23.88
CA SER A 7 11.35 61.13 23.35
C SER A 7 10.38 60.39 22.41
N PRO A 8 10.87 59.86 21.26
CA PRO A 8 10.10 59.10 20.30
C PRO A 8 10.15 57.61 20.64
N LEU A 9 9.00 56.93 20.60
CA LEU A 9 8.96 55.46 20.70
C LEU A 9 8.75 54.85 19.31
N THR A 10 9.90 54.47 18.75
CA THR A 10 10.19 53.16 18.14
C THR A 10 9.21 52.62 17.10
N ALA A 11 9.69 52.67 15.85
CA ALA A 11 9.37 51.69 14.82
C ALA A 11 9.61 50.25 15.34
N GLY A 12 8.54 49.50 15.56
CA GLY A 12 8.57 48.03 15.42
C GLY A 12 8.34 47.74 13.94
N GLY A 13 9.33 47.31 13.16
CA GLY A 13 10.13 46.14 13.45
C GLY A 13 9.45 44.96 12.76
N LEU A 14 9.54 44.91 11.43
CA LEU A 14 9.25 43.72 10.63
C LEU A 14 10.17 42.62 11.15
N GLN A 15 9.62 41.65 11.89
CA GLN A 15 10.33 40.40 12.12
C GLN A 15 10.21 39.55 10.85
N PRO A 16 11.33 39.03 10.32
CA PRO A 16 11.28 37.98 9.31
C PRO A 16 10.68 36.74 9.98
N LEU A 17 9.61 36.20 9.41
CA LEU A 17 9.07 34.91 9.83
C LEU A 17 10.19 33.88 9.69
N ASP A 18 10.50 33.28 10.83
CA ASP A 18 11.55 32.30 11.00
C ASP A 18 11.51 31.24 9.91
N ASN A 19 12.71 30.95 9.39
CA ASN A 19 13.00 29.68 8.74
C ASN A 19 12.64 28.58 9.74
N GLN A 20 11.46 27.98 9.57
CA GLN A 20 11.16 26.69 10.17
C GLN A 20 12.07 25.68 9.48
N SER A 21 13.24 25.47 10.07
CA SER A 21 14.05 24.29 9.81
C SER A 21 13.13 23.08 9.99
N MET A 22 12.90 22.38 8.88
CA MET A 22 12.30 21.05 8.90
C MET A 22 13.12 20.22 9.90
N SER A 23 12.45 19.58 10.87
CA SER A 23 13.14 18.67 11.77
C SER A 23 13.75 17.54 10.96
N GLU A 24 14.96 17.10 11.32
CA GLU A 24 15.70 16.02 10.66
C GLU A 24 14.82 14.75 10.47
N ASP A 25 13.89 14.53 11.41
CA ASP A 25 12.87 13.46 11.36
C ASP A 25 11.91 13.54 10.15
N GLU A 26 11.62 14.74 9.63
CA GLU A 26 10.76 14.93 8.47
C GLU A 26 11.51 14.69 7.14
N GLU A 27 12.82 14.93 7.11
CA GLU A 27 13.67 14.60 5.95
C GLU A 27 13.90 13.09 5.83
N GLU A 28 14.07 12.38 6.96
CA GLU A 28 14.20 10.92 6.97
C GLU A 28 12.91 10.22 6.51
N LEU A 29 11.73 10.74 6.89
CA LEU A 29 10.44 10.21 6.43
C LEU A 29 10.22 10.40 4.93
N LEU A 30 10.71 11.50 4.36
CA LEU A 30 10.65 11.75 2.92
C LEU A 30 11.64 10.86 2.14
N LEU A 31 12.83 10.61 2.68
CA LEU A 31 13.80 9.68 2.09
C LEU A 31 13.27 8.24 2.07
N LEU A 32 12.66 7.78 3.17
CA LEU A 32 12.11 6.42 3.28
C LEU A 32 10.92 6.19 2.33
N LEU A 33 10.11 7.23 2.08
CA LEU A 33 9.02 7.17 1.12
C LEU A 33 9.53 7.10 -0.33
N HIS A 34 10.69 7.71 -0.62
CA HIS A 34 11.29 7.69 -1.95
C HIS A 34 11.97 6.34 -2.27
N THR A 35 12.63 5.71 -1.29
CA THR A 35 13.30 4.41 -1.49
C THR A 35 12.32 3.27 -1.71
N MET A 36 11.12 3.35 -1.14
CA MET A 36 10.07 2.34 -1.32
C MET A 36 9.28 2.49 -2.63
N SER A 37 9.43 3.61 -3.35
CA SER A 37 8.73 3.88 -4.61
C SER A 37 9.47 3.40 -5.86
N SER A 38 10.72 2.90 -5.74
CA SER A 38 11.54 2.49 -6.89
C SER A 38 11.66 0.97 -7.09
N GLN A 39 10.86 0.16 -6.39
CA GLN A 39 10.74 -1.29 -6.65
C GLN A 39 9.42 -1.60 -7.34
N THR A 40 9.27 -1.12 -8.58
CA THR A 40 8.37 -1.75 -9.54
C THR A 40 9.23 -2.59 -10.47
N VAL A 41 9.25 -3.88 -10.19
CA VAL A 41 9.81 -4.94 -11.03
C VAL A 41 9.12 -4.93 -12.39
N ASP A 42 9.90 -4.74 -13.46
CA ASP A 42 9.53 -5.16 -14.80
C ASP A 42 9.41 -6.69 -14.79
N SER A 43 8.19 -7.20 -14.95
CA SER A 43 7.93 -8.61 -15.20
C SER A 43 7.29 -8.71 -16.58
N ASP A 44 8.13 -8.98 -17.57
CA ASP A 44 7.70 -9.41 -18.90
C ASP A 44 7.09 -10.81 -18.78
N GLU A 45 5.79 -10.89 -19.02
CA GLU A 45 5.06 -12.10 -19.37
C GLU A 45 5.48 -12.54 -20.78
N ASP A 46 5.92 -13.80 -20.93
CA ASP A 46 5.63 -14.59 -22.13
C ASP A 46 6.05 -16.06 -21.94
N GLY A 47 5.10 -16.97 -22.18
CA GLY A 47 5.44 -18.26 -22.79
C GLY A 47 5.00 -19.55 -22.11
N SER A 48 3.79 -20.00 -22.46
CA SER A 48 3.50 -21.39 -22.83
C SER A 48 3.45 -22.47 -21.73
N LEU A 49 2.36 -22.50 -20.98
CA LEU A 49 1.84 -23.74 -20.38
C LEU A 49 1.03 -24.51 -21.43
N LYS A 50 1.69 -25.44 -22.13
CA LYS A 50 1.02 -26.49 -22.91
C LYS A 50 1.23 -27.84 -22.24
N ASP A 51 0.11 -28.43 -21.83
CA ASP A 51 -0.22 -29.84 -21.98
C ASP A 51 0.83 -30.88 -21.50
N SER A 52 0.65 -31.37 -20.27
CA SER A 52 1.08 -32.72 -19.90
C SER A 52 0.08 -33.34 -18.94
N LEU A 53 -1.07 -33.71 -19.51
CA LEU A 53 -1.99 -34.70 -18.97
C LEU A 53 -1.92 -35.94 -19.89
N MET A 54 -1.93 -37.13 -19.28
CA MET A 54 -1.94 -38.50 -19.86
C MET A 54 -0.55 -39.08 -20.16
N SER A 55 -0.11 -40.27 -19.72
CA SER A 55 -0.73 -41.47 -19.10
C SER A 55 0.34 -42.34 -18.41
N PRO A 56 0.05 -43.07 -17.31
CA PRO A 56 0.90 -44.15 -16.83
C PRO A 56 0.39 -45.50 -17.36
N GLN A 57 0.89 -45.95 -18.52
CA GLN A 57 0.56 -47.28 -19.01
C GLN A 57 1.74 -47.93 -19.73
N GLN A 58 2.68 -48.48 -18.96
CA GLN A 58 3.61 -49.51 -19.44
C GLN A 58 3.81 -50.56 -18.34
N TRP A 59 2.86 -51.50 -18.27
CA TRP A 59 3.12 -52.81 -17.66
C TRP A 59 3.74 -53.68 -18.74
N SER A 60 5.06 -53.90 -18.64
CA SER A 60 5.75 -54.86 -19.49
C SER A 60 5.22 -56.27 -19.23
N ARG A 61 4.45 -56.80 -20.20
CA ARG A 61 4.29 -58.24 -20.41
C ARG A 61 5.59 -58.79 -21.02
N PRO A 62 6.15 -59.90 -20.54
CA PRO A 62 6.89 -60.80 -21.39
C PRO A 62 5.90 -61.75 -22.09
N ASN A 63 5.84 -61.63 -23.41
CA ASN A 63 5.14 -62.58 -24.28
C ASN A 63 5.78 -63.96 -24.22
N ALA A 64 4.90 -64.95 -24.31
CA ALA A 64 5.24 -66.32 -24.61
C ALA A 64 5.86 -66.47 -26.01
N ALA A 65 6.81 -67.40 -26.11
CA ALA A 65 6.85 -68.50 -27.09
C ALA A 65 8.23 -68.64 -27.77
N THR A 66 8.98 -69.64 -27.33
CA THR A 66 9.76 -70.50 -28.22
C THR A 66 9.48 -71.94 -27.81
N SER A 67 8.54 -72.56 -28.51
CA SER A 67 8.37 -74.01 -28.51
C SER A 67 9.62 -74.63 -29.15
N SER A 68 10.27 -75.55 -28.43
CA SER A 68 11.12 -76.55 -29.05
C SER A 68 10.66 -77.92 -28.58
N SER A 69 10.31 -78.72 -29.58
CA SER A 69 9.73 -80.05 -29.51
C SER A 69 10.79 -81.10 -29.17
N SER A 70 10.56 -81.90 -28.14
CA SER A 70 10.94 -83.32 -28.15
C SER A 70 10.05 -84.09 -27.18
N GLU A 71 9.54 -85.20 -27.70
CA GLU A 71 8.66 -86.16 -27.05
C GLU A 71 9.36 -86.84 -25.86
N ASP A 72 8.57 -87.14 -24.83
CA ASP A 72 8.44 -88.46 -24.19
C ASP A 72 8.32 -88.44 -22.67
N THR A 73 7.27 -89.13 -22.23
CA THR A 73 7.08 -89.76 -20.91
C THR A 73 6.84 -88.91 -19.66
N ALA A 74 5.57 -88.97 -19.25
CA ALA A 74 5.14 -89.39 -17.91
C ALA A 74 5.21 -88.40 -16.72
N LYS A 75 4.07 -88.41 -16.01
CA LYS A 75 3.84 -88.02 -14.60
C LYS A 75 3.36 -86.58 -14.38
N GLU A 76 2.03 -86.49 -14.39
CA GLU A 76 1.21 -85.75 -13.42
C GLU A 76 1.98 -85.46 -12.12
N THR A 77 2.56 -84.26 -12.05
CA THR A 77 3.19 -83.77 -10.84
C THR A 77 2.08 -83.10 -10.03
N GLN A 78 1.47 -83.86 -9.13
CA GLN A 78 0.67 -83.30 -8.04
C GLN A 78 1.53 -82.24 -7.34
N VAL A 79 1.17 -80.97 -7.51
CA VAL A 79 1.71 -79.87 -6.71
C VAL A 79 1.24 -80.13 -5.28
N ALA A 80 2.09 -80.80 -4.51
CA ALA A 80 1.91 -81.00 -3.08
C ALA A 80 1.73 -79.63 -2.43
N ARG A 81 0.48 -79.28 -2.11
CA ARG A 81 0.17 -78.19 -1.18
C ARG A 81 0.73 -78.62 0.17
N ARG A 82 2.00 -78.29 0.44
CA ARG A 82 2.58 -78.38 1.77
C ARG A 82 1.65 -77.64 2.74
N PRO A 83 1.16 -78.26 3.82
CA PRO A 83 0.42 -77.53 4.83
C PRO A 83 1.36 -76.45 5.36
N ALA A 84 0.93 -75.19 5.29
CA ALA A 84 1.71 -74.10 5.85
C ALA A 84 1.97 -74.42 7.33
N MET A 85 3.25 -74.57 7.69
CA MET A 85 3.67 -74.94 9.04
C MET A 85 2.99 -73.99 10.06
N PRO A 86 2.34 -74.49 11.12
CA PRO A 86 1.56 -73.66 12.05
C PRO A 86 2.32 -72.44 12.62
N GLY A 87 3.65 -72.51 12.68
CA GLY A 87 4.52 -71.40 13.10
C GLY A 87 4.60 -70.21 12.11
N THR A 88 4.46 -70.44 10.80
CA THR A 88 4.53 -69.37 9.79
C THR A 88 3.24 -68.56 9.73
N ILE A 89 2.09 -69.20 9.97
CA ILE A 89 0.78 -68.54 10.06
C ILE A 89 0.72 -67.62 11.28
N LYS A 90 1.22 -68.08 12.44
CA LYS A 90 1.28 -67.25 13.67
C LYS A 90 2.19 -66.02 13.48
N ARG A 91 3.36 -66.19 12.85
CA ARG A 91 4.29 -65.07 12.57
C ARG A 91 3.67 -64.02 11.64
N ARG A 92 3.07 -64.44 10.52
CA ARG A 92 2.36 -63.53 9.59
C ARG A 92 1.21 -62.79 10.27
N LYS A 93 0.44 -63.44 11.14
CA LYS A 93 -0.65 -62.79 11.88
C LYS A 93 -0.15 -61.70 12.82
N VAL A 94 0.99 -61.92 13.49
CA VAL A 94 1.63 -60.91 14.35
C VAL A 94 2.16 -59.73 13.53
N GLU A 95 2.82 -60.01 12.41
CA GLU A 95 3.37 -58.99 11.51
C GLU A 95 2.27 -58.12 10.88
N MET A 96 1.19 -58.73 10.36
CA MET A 96 0.01 -58.01 9.89
C MET A 96 -0.63 -57.17 10.99
N GLY A 97 -0.61 -57.64 12.25
CA GLY A 97 -1.07 -56.86 13.40
C GLY A 97 -0.19 -55.63 13.69
N LYS A 98 1.13 -55.73 13.50
CA LYS A 98 2.05 -54.58 13.62
C LYS A 98 1.81 -53.56 12.52
N LEU A 99 1.75 -54.01 11.27
CA LEU A 99 1.51 -53.14 10.11
C LEU A 99 0.19 -52.39 10.21
N ARG A 100 -0.90 -53.03 10.67
CA ARG A 100 -2.18 -52.34 10.91
C ARG A 100 -2.09 -51.24 11.97
N ARG A 101 -1.28 -51.44 13.03
CA ARG A 101 -1.07 -50.41 14.06
C ARG A 101 -0.24 -49.26 13.51
N GLU A 102 0.77 -49.55 12.70
CA GLU A 102 1.59 -48.52 12.03
C GLU A 102 0.76 -47.73 11.01
N GLU A 103 -0.05 -48.41 10.20
CA GLU A 103 -1.01 -47.78 9.29
C GLU A 103 -1.97 -46.86 10.05
N HIS A 104 -2.53 -47.31 11.18
CA HIS A 104 -3.39 -46.47 12.01
C HIS A 104 -2.65 -45.25 12.57
N LYS A 105 -1.40 -45.42 13.06
CA LYS A 105 -0.57 -44.31 13.54
C LYS A 105 -0.25 -43.31 12.43
N LEU A 106 0.09 -43.78 11.24
CA LEU A 106 0.38 -42.92 10.09
C LEU A 106 -0.87 -42.19 9.61
N ARG A 107 -2.03 -42.85 9.58
CA ARG A 107 -3.32 -42.19 9.29
C ARG A 107 -3.66 -41.12 10.31
N ALA A 108 -3.48 -41.40 11.61
CA ALA A 108 -3.68 -40.42 12.66
C ALA A 108 -2.73 -39.21 12.50
N ARG A 109 -1.45 -39.45 12.19
CA ARG A 109 -0.47 -38.39 11.94
C ARG A 109 -0.80 -37.57 10.69
N LEU A 110 -1.24 -38.21 9.61
CA LEU A 110 -1.68 -37.53 8.40
C LEU A 110 -2.92 -36.66 8.67
N ALA A 111 -3.87 -37.14 9.47
CA ALA A 111 -5.03 -36.35 9.86
C ALA A 111 -4.63 -35.10 10.68
N GLN A 112 -3.67 -35.25 11.60
CA GLN A 112 -3.11 -34.11 12.35
C GLN A 112 -2.42 -33.09 11.43
N LEU A 113 -1.61 -33.55 10.47
CA LEU A 113 -0.92 -32.66 9.53
C LEU A 113 -1.91 -31.93 8.60
N LYS A 114 -2.98 -32.60 8.17
CA LYS A 114 -4.05 -31.95 7.39
C LYS A 114 -4.78 -30.88 8.20
N ALA A 115 -5.11 -31.16 9.45
CA ALA A 115 -5.74 -30.17 10.32
C ALA A 115 -4.84 -28.95 10.55
N VAL A 116 -3.52 -29.15 10.69
CA VAL A 116 -2.55 -28.04 10.78
C VAL A 116 -2.48 -27.27 9.46
N ALA A 117 -2.48 -27.93 8.31
CA ALA A 117 -2.46 -27.27 7.01
C ALA A 117 -3.72 -26.43 6.76
N GLU A 118 -4.90 -26.97 7.09
CA GLU A 118 -6.18 -26.24 7.01
C GLU A 118 -6.21 -25.03 7.95
N GLU A 119 -5.63 -25.14 9.16
CA GLU A 119 -5.53 -24.01 10.07
C GLU A 119 -4.55 -22.94 9.57
N GLN A 120 -3.43 -23.35 8.98
CA GLN A 120 -2.48 -22.42 8.36
C GLN A 120 -3.09 -21.67 7.18
N GLU A 121 -3.89 -22.35 6.36
CA GLU A 121 -4.63 -21.72 5.26
C GLU A 121 -5.60 -20.65 5.78
N ARG A 122 -6.39 -20.98 6.83
CA ARG A 122 -7.29 -19.99 7.45
C ARG A 122 -6.57 -18.78 8.02
N MET A 123 -5.40 -18.99 8.64
CA MET A 123 -4.60 -17.87 9.15
C MET A 123 -4.06 -17.01 8.01
N ALA A 124 -3.58 -17.62 6.92
CA ALA A 124 -3.12 -16.88 5.75
C ALA A 124 -4.25 -16.05 5.10
N ASP A 125 -5.45 -16.60 4.99
CA ASP A 125 -6.63 -15.87 4.49
C ASP A 125 -7.01 -14.70 5.40
N ALA A 126 -6.93 -14.89 6.73
CA ALA A 126 -7.19 -13.82 7.69
C ALA A 126 -6.15 -12.70 7.61
N ASP A 127 -4.87 -13.05 7.46
CA ASP A 127 -3.78 -12.08 7.30
C ASP A 127 -3.93 -11.27 6.01
N LEU A 128 -4.29 -11.93 4.89
CA LEU A 128 -4.58 -11.26 3.63
C LEU A 128 -5.75 -10.28 3.76
N SER A 129 -6.84 -10.69 4.40
CA SER A 129 -7.99 -9.80 4.64
C SER A 129 -7.63 -8.61 5.52
N CYS A 130 -6.78 -8.79 6.53
CA CYS A 130 -6.31 -7.70 7.39
C CYS A 130 -5.45 -6.71 6.59
N ALA A 131 -4.52 -7.22 5.79
CA ALA A 131 -3.65 -6.41 4.92
C ALA A 131 -4.46 -5.59 3.90
N GLU A 132 -5.50 -6.17 3.30
CA GLU A 132 -6.40 -5.45 2.39
C GLU A 132 -7.15 -4.31 3.10
N GLN A 133 -7.63 -4.55 4.33
CA GLN A 133 -8.31 -3.54 5.13
C GLN A 133 -7.36 -2.40 5.51
N GLU A 134 -6.12 -2.72 5.90
CA GLU A 134 -5.09 -1.73 6.20
C GLU A 134 -4.73 -0.92 4.95
N ALA A 135 -4.54 -1.56 3.81
CA ALA A 135 -4.27 -0.88 2.54
C ALA A 135 -5.40 0.08 2.16
N ALA A 136 -6.66 -0.33 2.33
CA ALA A 136 -7.82 0.52 2.10
C ALA A 136 -7.86 1.73 3.05
N MET A 137 -7.55 1.53 4.33
CA MET A 137 -7.44 2.63 5.31
C MET A 137 -6.34 3.62 4.94
N VAL A 138 -5.16 3.12 4.54
CA VAL A 138 -4.03 3.96 4.11
C VAL A 138 -4.39 4.77 2.87
N GLN A 139 -5.04 4.15 1.87
CA GLN A 139 -5.49 4.86 0.67
C GLN A 139 -6.50 5.96 1.01
N ARG A 140 -7.48 5.65 1.86
CA ARG A 140 -8.47 6.65 2.32
C ARG A 140 -7.79 7.81 3.04
N SER A 141 -6.87 7.52 3.96
CA SER A 141 -6.11 8.55 4.68
C SER A 141 -5.33 9.45 3.70
N LYS A 142 -4.61 8.86 2.74
CA LYS A 142 -3.91 9.61 1.69
C LYS A 142 -4.84 10.52 0.89
N ALA A 143 -6.00 10.02 0.48
CA ALA A 143 -7.00 10.81 -0.25
C ALA A 143 -7.56 11.97 0.59
N GLU A 144 -7.82 11.74 1.88
CA GLU A 144 -8.27 12.78 2.81
C GLU A 144 -7.20 13.86 3.03
N HIS A 145 -5.93 13.46 3.20
CA HIS A 145 -4.81 14.38 3.30
C HIS A 145 -4.65 15.23 2.03
N GLU A 146 -4.78 14.62 0.86
CA GLU A 146 -4.70 15.34 -0.41
C GLU A 146 -5.88 16.31 -0.60
N ALA A 147 -7.09 15.91 -0.23
CA ALA A 147 -8.27 16.76 -0.25
C ALA A 147 -8.09 17.98 0.68
N LYS A 148 -7.61 17.77 1.91
CA LYS A 148 -7.31 18.85 2.86
C LYS A 148 -6.24 19.80 2.31
N ARG A 149 -5.18 19.27 1.68
CA ARG A 149 -4.13 20.07 1.03
C ARG A 149 -4.72 20.97 -0.07
N ARG A 150 -5.57 20.42 -0.93
CA ARG A 150 -6.27 21.20 -1.98
C ARG A 150 -7.16 22.29 -1.37
N GLN A 151 -7.94 21.97 -0.33
CA GLN A 151 -8.79 22.95 0.36
C GLN A 151 -7.98 24.11 0.95
N LEU A 152 -6.84 23.83 1.58
CA LEU A 152 -5.96 24.86 2.12
C LEU A 152 -5.41 25.77 1.02
N SER A 153 -4.99 25.20 -0.11
CA SER A 153 -4.53 25.98 -1.26
C SER A 153 -5.62 26.91 -1.79
N VAL A 154 -6.85 26.40 -1.96
CA VAL A 154 -8.02 27.20 -2.39
C VAL A 154 -8.31 28.32 -1.39
N ARG A 155 -8.33 28.02 -0.09
CA ARG A 155 -8.55 29.02 0.96
C ARG A 155 -7.49 30.13 0.93
N LYS A 156 -6.21 29.77 0.81
CA LYS A 156 -5.11 30.75 0.70
C LYS A 156 -5.26 31.62 -0.55
N ASN A 157 -5.58 31.02 -1.71
CA ASN A 157 -5.78 31.77 -2.96
C ASN A 157 -6.97 32.74 -2.87
N ASN A 158 -8.09 32.29 -2.31
CA ASN A 158 -9.25 33.13 -2.08
C ASN A 158 -8.96 34.29 -1.11
N GLY A 159 -8.18 34.03 -0.05
CA GLY A 159 -7.71 35.08 0.86
C GLY A 159 -6.87 36.15 0.17
N LEU A 160 -5.97 35.74 -0.73
CA LEU A 160 -5.17 36.65 -1.55
C LEU A 160 -6.04 37.46 -2.53
N ARG A 161 -7.00 36.80 -3.21
CA ARG A 161 -7.95 37.50 -4.10
C ARG A 161 -8.76 38.55 -3.35
N ALA A 162 -9.30 38.21 -2.19
CA ALA A 162 -10.05 39.15 -1.35
C ALA A 162 -9.18 40.31 -0.84
N ALA A 163 -7.90 40.06 -0.54
CA ALA A 163 -6.96 41.12 -0.17
C ALA A 163 -6.67 42.07 -1.35
N LEU A 164 -6.44 41.52 -2.54
CA LEU A 164 -6.24 42.30 -3.78
C LEU A 164 -7.49 43.12 -4.13
N GLU A 165 -8.68 42.54 -4.04
CA GLU A 165 -9.94 43.27 -4.28
C GLU A 165 -10.12 44.44 -3.32
N ARG A 166 -9.80 44.25 -2.03
CA ARG A 166 -9.79 45.34 -1.04
C ARG A 166 -8.80 46.44 -1.42
N GLN A 167 -7.57 46.09 -1.79
CA GLN A 167 -6.57 47.06 -2.23
C GLN A 167 -7.02 47.83 -3.47
N VAL A 168 -7.53 47.14 -4.49
CA VAL A 168 -8.09 47.78 -5.69
C VAL A 168 -9.25 48.71 -5.34
N GLY A 169 -10.10 48.32 -4.39
CA GLY A 169 -11.18 49.16 -3.86
C GLY A 169 -10.66 50.46 -3.25
N ILE A 170 -9.62 50.37 -2.41
CA ILE A 170 -8.93 51.51 -1.80
C ILE A 170 -8.28 52.39 -2.87
N THR A 171 -7.56 51.82 -3.83
CA THR A 171 -6.95 52.59 -4.92
C THR A 171 -7.99 53.33 -5.75
N LYS A 172 -9.14 52.70 -6.04
CA LYS A 172 -10.25 53.34 -6.75
C LYS A 172 -10.91 54.46 -5.93
N SER A 173 -11.03 54.31 -4.61
CA SER A 173 -11.59 55.36 -3.74
C SER A 173 -10.63 56.54 -3.63
N LEU A 174 -9.33 56.29 -3.43
CA LEU A 174 -8.27 57.30 -3.43
C LEU A 174 -8.22 58.07 -4.75
N ARG A 175 -8.28 57.38 -5.90
CA ARG A 175 -8.34 58.03 -7.22
C ARG A 175 -9.53 58.98 -7.31
N ARG A 176 -10.72 58.54 -6.91
CA ARG A 176 -11.94 59.37 -6.91
C ARG A 176 -11.82 60.56 -5.96
N PHE A 177 -11.25 60.36 -4.78
CA PHE A 177 -11.00 61.42 -3.81
C PHE A 177 -10.05 62.49 -4.35
N LEU A 178 -8.91 62.09 -4.91
CA LEU A 178 -7.93 63.00 -5.51
C LEU A 178 -8.52 63.78 -6.70
N GLN A 179 -9.26 63.10 -7.59
CA GLN A 179 -9.94 63.77 -8.70
C GLN A 179 -10.95 64.83 -8.21
N ARG A 180 -11.72 64.52 -7.15
CA ARG A 180 -12.64 65.49 -6.53
C ARG A 180 -11.87 66.67 -5.94
N ARG A 181 -10.79 66.41 -5.21
CA ARG A 181 -9.94 67.43 -4.59
C ARG A 181 -9.34 68.38 -5.63
N MET A 182 -8.79 67.84 -6.73
CA MET A 182 -8.27 68.66 -7.83
C MET A 182 -9.35 69.50 -8.49
N ARG A 183 -10.56 68.95 -8.72
CA ARG A 183 -11.67 69.73 -9.27
C ARG A 183 -12.12 70.87 -8.35
N GLN A 184 -12.09 70.67 -7.03
CA GLN A 184 -12.38 71.73 -6.06
C GLN A 184 -11.31 72.82 -6.05
N GLN A 185 -10.03 72.45 -6.18
CA GLN A 185 -8.94 73.43 -6.30
C GLN A 185 -9.05 74.28 -7.57
N VAL A 186 -9.40 73.68 -8.71
CA VAL A 186 -9.62 74.42 -9.96
C VAL A 186 -10.88 75.30 -9.91
N ARG A 187 -11.89 74.92 -9.13
CA ARG A 187 -13.14 75.68 -8.94
C ARG A 187 -13.11 76.70 -7.81
N SER A 188 -12.03 76.78 -7.04
CA SER A 188 -11.84 77.83 -6.04
C SER A 188 -11.03 78.96 -6.67
N PRO A 189 -11.67 79.97 -7.31
CA PRO A 189 -10.96 81.20 -7.56
C PRO A 189 -10.53 81.76 -6.21
N TYR A 190 -9.28 82.18 -6.13
CA TYR A 190 -8.77 83.06 -5.08
C TYR A 190 -9.88 84.03 -4.64
N VAL A 191 -10.43 83.84 -3.43
CA VAL A 191 -11.23 84.89 -2.80
C VAL A 191 -10.18 85.88 -2.28
N MET A 192 -9.67 86.75 -3.16
CA MET A 192 -9.00 87.98 -2.75
C MET A 192 -10.05 88.81 -2.02
N THR A 193 -10.18 88.60 -0.71
CA THR A 193 -10.82 89.57 0.15
C THR A 193 -9.98 90.84 0.08
N THR A 194 -10.47 91.80 -0.67
CA THR A 194 -10.00 93.18 -0.75
C THR A 194 -9.91 93.76 0.66
N LEU A 195 -8.71 93.75 1.24
CA LEU A 195 -8.40 94.66 2.33
C LEU A 195 -8.29 96.05 1.72
N GLY A 196 -9.29 96.86 2.01
CA GLY A 196 -9.43 98.23 1.53
C GLY A 196 -8.21 99.07 1.88
N TRP A 197 -7.62 99.66 0.85
CA TRP A 197 -6.77 100.83 1.02
C TRP A 197 -7.71 102.02 1.21
N LYS A 198 -7.76 102.52 2.44
CA LYS A 198 -8.30 103.84 2.74
C LYS A 198 -7.14 104.83 2.65
N VAL A 199 -7.41 105.91 1.93
CA VAL A 199 -6.60 107.11 1.65
C VAL A 199 -5.83 107.61 2.87
#